data_AF-A0AAV4X6V2-F1
#
_entry.id   AF-A0AAV4X6V2-F1
#
_cell.length_a   1.000
_cell.length_b   1.000
_cell.length_c   1.000
_cell.angle_alpha   90.00
_cell.angle_beta   90.00
_cell.angle_gamma   90.00
#
_symmetry.space_group_name_H-M   'P 1'
#
loop_
_entity.id
_entity.type
_entity.pdbx_description
1 polymer ?
#
loop_
_entity_poly.entity_id
_entity_poly.type
_entity_poly.pdbx_seq_one_letter_code
_entity_poly.pdbx_strand_id
1 'polypeptide(L)'
;MKGFIACFTCLLLATVIFASEYQECKNDSECGPNNCCVIGMQRYSEPRCEALGEEGSNCLVGNEAADMMLEYPNGVKKNVTAYRLFCPCSESFECYHNECIPTRE
;
A
#
# COMPACT_ATOMS: atom_id res chain seq x y z
N MET A 1 -4.45 32.16 -26.74
CA MET A 1 -5.50 31.29 -26.14
C MET A 1 -5.34 29.80 -26.45
N LYS A 2 -4.99 29.37 -27.68
CA LYS A 2 -4.79 27.94 -28.00
C LYS A 2 -3.66 27.24 -27.21
N GLY A 3 -2.55 27.94 -26.94
CA GLY A 3 -1.44 27.39 -26.14
C GLY A 3 -1.74 27.21 -24.65
N PHE A 4 -2.65 28.02 -24.08
CA PHE A 4 -3.07 27.89 -22.68
C PHE A 4 -3.98 26.67 -22.45
N ILE A 5 -4.83 26.35 -23.43
CA ILE A 5 -5.73 25.18 -23.37
C ILE A 5 -4.95 23.87 -23.49
N ALA A 6 -3.91 23.82 -24.34
CA ALA A 6 -3.04 22.66 -24.49
C ALA A 6 -2.23 22.36 -23.22
N CYS A 7 -1.80 23.40 -22.49
CA CYS A 7 -1.03 23.22 -21.25
C CYS A 7 -1.91 22.70 -20.10
N PHE A 8 -3.14 23.25 -19.97
CA PHE A 8 -4.11 22.79 -18.97
C PHE A 8 -4.57 21.34 -19.20
N THR A 9 -4.77 20.94 -20.45
CA THR A 9 -5.14 19.55 -20.80
C THR A 9 -4.01 18.56 -20.53
N CYS A 10 -2.75 18.94 -20.76
CA CYS A 10 -1.59 18.12 -20.42
C CYS A 10 -1.44 17.93 -18.89
N LEU A 11 -1.65 18.99 -18.11
CA LEU A 11 -1.60 18.95 -16.65
C LEU A 11 -2.72 18.07 -16.05
N LEU A 12 -3.93 18.13 -16.61
CA LEU A 12 -5.06 17.30 -16.16
C LEU A 12 -4.86 15.81 -16.47
N LEU A 13 -4.19 15.47 -17.58
CA LEU A 13 -3.84 14.08 -17.89
C LEU A 13 -2.77 13.56 -16.94
N ALA A 14 -1.78 14.39 -16.57
CA ALA A 14 -0.72 13.99 -15.65
C ALA A 14 -1.28 13.68 -14.23
N THR A 15 -2.29 14.40 -13.76
CA THR A 15 -2.86 14.18 -12.41
C THR A 15 -3.57 12.83 -12.24
N VAL A 16 -4.08 12.24 -13.32
CA VAL A 16 -4.76 10.92 -13.27
C VAL A 16 -3.76 9.78 -13.06
N ILE A 17 -2.51 9.95 -13.51
CA ILE A 17 -1.50 8.88 -13.49
C ILE A 17 -0.94 8.65 -12.07
N PHE A 18 -0.99 9.66 -11.19
CA PHE A 18 -0.40 9.60 -9.85
C PHE A 18 -1.40 9.43 -8.71
N ALA A 19 -2.69 9.22 -9.01
CA ALA A 19 -3.64 8.85 -7.98
C ALA A 19 -3.40 7.38 -7.62
N SER A 20 -2.85 7.12 -6.42
CA SER A 20 -2.92 5.77 -5.84
C SER A 20 -4.39 5.46 -5.65
N GLU A 21 -4.98 4.68 -6.56
CA GLU A 21 -6.37 4.26 -6.41
C GLU A 21 -6.50 3.48 -5.11
N TYR A 22 -7.43 3.92 -4.26
CA TYR A 22 -7.84 3.16 -3.10
C TYR A 22 -8.44 1.84 -3.60
N GLN A 23 -7.69 0.74 -3.44
CA GLN A 23 -8.11 -0.59 -3.81
C GLN A 23 -8.22 -1.43 -2.55
N GLU A 24 -9.45 -1.81 -2.17
CA GLU A 24 -9.68 -2.76 -1.08
C GLU A 24 -9.11 -4.14 -1.46
N CYS A 25 -8.55 -4.87 -0.49
CA CYS A 25 -7.97 -6.20 -0.69
C CYS A 25 -8.30 -7.15 0.45
N LYS A 26 -8.31 -8.46 0.16
CA LYS A 26 -8.36 -9.51 1.19
C LYS A 26 -7.01 -10.16 1.44
N ASN A 27 -6.13 -10.14 0.46
CA ASN A 27 -4.77 -10.66 0.52
C ASN A 27 -3.94 -10.10 -0.64
N ASP A 28 -2.63 -10.36 -0.63
CA ASP A 28 -1.68 -9.81 -1.61
C ASP A 28 -1.96 -10.24 -3.06
N SER A 29 -2.60 -11.39 -3.29
CA SER A 29 -2.89 -11.86 -4.66
C SER A 29 -3.96 -11.02 -5.37
N GLU A 30 -4.74 -10.24 -4.61
CA GLU A 30 -5.68 -9.25 -5.17
C GLU A 30 -4.99 -7.93 -5.50
N CYS A 31 -3.74 -7.74 -5.07
CA CYS A 31 -2.93 -6.57 -5.37
C CYS A 31 -2.08 -6.78 -6.62
N GLY A 32 -1.67 -5.67 -7.25
CA GLY A 32 -0.76 -5.70 -8.39
C GLY A 32 0.66 -6.17 -8.03
N PRO A 33 1.52 -6.39 -9.04
CA PRO A 33 2.93 -6.67 -8.78
C PRO A 33 3.56 -5.51 -8.00
N ASN A 34 4.48 -5.83 -7.08
CA ASN A 34 5.14 -4.86 -6.18
C ASN A 34 4.19 -4.13 -5.21
N ASN A 35 3.01 -4.69 -4.96
CA ASN A 35 2.09 -4.21 -3.95
C ASN A 35 1.76 -5.33 -2.94
N CYS A 36 1.32 -4.94 -1.75
CA CYS A 36 0.81 -5.86 -0.74
C CYS A 36 -0.51 -5.34 -0.15
N CYS A 37 -1.23 -6.23 0.54
CA CYS A 37 -2.44 -5.89 1.27
C CYS A 37 -2.09 -5.45 2.69
N VAL A 38 -2.39 -4.20 3.06
CA VAL A 38 -2.15 -3.68 4.41
C VAL A 38 -3.44 -3.34 5.14
N ILE A 39 -3.39 -3.40 6.46
CA ILE A 39 -4.42 -2.83 7.33
C ILE A 39 -3.82 -1.84 8.33
N GLY A 40 -4.49 -0.70 8.49
CA GLY A 40 -4.11 0.32 9.46
C GLY A 40 -4.41 -0.08 10.91
N MET A 41 -3.93 0.73 11.85
CA MET A 41 -4.14 0.51 13.30
C MET A 41 -5.46 1.08 13.82
N GLN A 42 -6.23 1.79 12.99
CA GLN A 42 -7.47 2.40 13.43
C GLN A 42 -8.57 1.34 13.52
N ARG A 43 -9.46 1.52 14.49
CA ARG A 43 -10.64 0.65 14.59
C ARG A 43 -11.45 0.78 13.30
N TYR A 44 -11.86 -0.36 12.75
CA TYR A 44 -12.59 -0.42 11.48
C TYR A 44 -11.79 0.07 10.27
N SER A 45 -10.45 0.05 10.32
CA SER A 45 -9.64 0.19 9.12
C SER A 45 -10.07 -0.84 8.06
N GLU A 46 -10.17 -0.37 6.83
CA GLU A 46 -10.37 -1.24 5.68
C GLU A 46 -9.00 -1.63 5.10
N PRO A 47 -8.82 -2.92 4.77
CA PRO A 47 -7.59 -3.38 4.15
C PRO A 47 -7.47 -2.80 2.74
N ARG A 48 -6.27 -2.41 2.33
CA ARG A 48 -6.03 -1.82 1.01
C ARG A 48 -4.68 -2.21 0.43
N CYS A 49 -4.59 -2.20 -0.89
CA CYS A 49 -3.33 -2.39 -1.59
C CYS A 49 -2.45 -1.16 -1.43
N GLU A 50 -1.19 -1.37 -1.06
CA GLU A 50 -0.13 -0.36 -0.97
C GLU A 50 1.12 -0.89 -1.68
N ALA A 51 2.00 0.02 -2.11
CA ALA A 51 3.28 -0.37 -2.70
C ALA A 51 4.21 -1.00 -1.65
N LEU A 52 5.08 -1.92 -2.08
CA LEU A 52 6.20 -2.40 -1.27
C LEU A 52 7.12 -1.23 -0.88
N GLY A 53 7.80 -1.36 0.25
CA GLY A 53 8.72 -0.34 0.75
C GLY A 53 10.00 -0.29 -0.07
N GLU A 54 10.28 0.87 -0.65
CA GLU A 54 11.56 1.19 -1.30
C GLU A 54 12.54 1.82 -0.29
N GLU A 55 13.78 2.10 -0.69
CA GLU A 55 14.80 2.75 0.15
C GLU A 55 14.25 3.95 0.94
N GLY A 56 14.51 3.99 2.24
CA GLY A 56 14.06 5.06 3.13
C GLY A 56 12.59 4.99 3.54
N SER A 57 11.81 4.04 3.01
CA SER A 57 10.43 3.83 3.45
C SER A 57 10.38 3.32 4.88
N ASN A 58 9.34 3.72 5.61
CA ASN A 58 9.07 3.14 6.92
C ASN A 58 8.65 1.67 6.77
N CYS A 59 9.18 0.81 7.64
CA CYS A 59 8.84 -0.60 7.68
C CYS A 59 8.71 -1.08 9.14
N LEU A 60 8.15 -2.28 9.31
CA LEU A 60 8.12 -2.96 10.61
C LEU A 60 9.06 -4.17 10.57
N VAL A 61 10.00 -4.24 11.52
CA VAL A 61 10.95 -5.35 11.60
C VAL A 61 10.19 -6.65 11.90
N GLY A 62 10.37 -7.68 11.08
CA GLY A 62 9.67 -8.96 11.21
C GLY A 62 8.16 -8.88 10.90
N ASN A 63 7.74 -7.91 10.09
CA ASN A 63 6.34 -7.82 9.66
C ASN A 63 6.00 -8.97 8.72
N GLU A 64 5.01 -9.76 9.11
CA GLU A 64 4.47 -10.84 8.31
C GLU A 64 2.98 -10.60 8.10
N ALA A 65 2.46 -11.01 6.93
CA ALA A 65 1.03 -11.02 6.70
C ALA A 65 0.37 -11.99 7.68
N ALA A 66 -0.69 -11.55 8.34
CA ALA A 66 -1.39 -12.37 9.33
C ALA A 66 -2.88 -12.48 9.00
N ASP A 67 -3.45 -13.64 9.29
CA ASP A 67 -4.89 -13.88 9.18
C ASP A 67 -5.66 -13.12 10.26
N MET A 68 -6.70 -12.40 9.85
CA MET A 68 -7.51 -11.55 10.71
C MET A 68 -8.99 -11.66 10.34
N MET A 69 -9.85 -11.71 11.36
CA MET A 69 -11.29 -11.55 11.23
C MET A 69 -11.66 -10.11 11.61
N LEU A 70 -11.99 -9.29 10.61
CA LEU A 70 -12.44 -7.91 10.80
C LEU A 70 -13.94 -7.87 11.00
N GLU A 71 -14.39 -7.22 12.07
CA GLU A 71 -15.82 -7.01 12.34
C GLU A 71 -16.15 -5.52 12.32
N TYR A 72 -17.08 -5.14 11.43
CA TYR A 72 -17.49 -3.76 11.21
C TYR A 72 -18.83 -3.45 11.92
N PRO A 73 -19.14 -2.16 12.20
CA PRO A 73 -20.34 -1.78 12.96
C PRO A 73 -21.67 -2.19 12.33
N ASN A 74 -21.68 -2.35 11.00
CA ASN A 74 -22.84 -2.81 10.23
C ASN A 74 -23.07 -4.33 10.31
N GLY A 75 -22.27 -5.06 11.10
CA GLY A 75 -22.33 -6.51 11.24
C GLY A 75 -21.59 -7.27 10.13
N VAL A 76 -20.95 -6.56 9.17
CA VAL A 76 -20.11 -7.20 8.15
C VAL A 76 -18.87 -7.78 8.82
N LYS A 77 -18.55 -9.03 8.46
CA LYS A 77 -17.32 -9.70 8.86
C LYS A 77 -16.48 -10.01 7.62
N LYS A 78 -15.18 -9.72 7.67
CA LYS A 78 -14.23 -9.99 6.58
C LYS A 78 -13.06 -10.82 7.13
N ASN A 79 -12.79 -11.97 6.50
CA ASN A 79 -11.51 -12.66 6.68
C ASN A 79 -10.49 -12.08 5.72
N VAL A 80 -9.34 -11.67 6.25
CA VAL A 80 -8.27 -11.04 5.48
C VAL A 80 -6.92 -11.60 5.94
N THR A 81 -5.96 -11.64 5.03
CA THR A 81 -4.56 -11.93 5.31
C THR A 81 -3.77 -10.71 4.87
N ALA A 82 -3.30 -9.90 5.82
CA ALA A 82 -2.73 -8.58 5.51
C ALA A 82 -1.56 -8.23 6.43
N TYR A 83 -0.67 -7.37 5.95
CA TYR A 83 0.38 -6.75 6.75
C TYR A 83 -0.19 -5.64 7.62
N ARG A 84 0.42 -5.41 8.80
CA ARG A 84 0.04 -4.27 9.64
C ARG A 84 0.83 -3.04 9.22
N LEU A 85 0.14 -1.90 9.13
CA LEU A 85 0.66 -0.55 8.88
C LEU A 85 1.36 -0.31 7.54
N PHE A 86 2.38 -1.11 7.23
CA PHE A 86 3.24 -0.94 6.06
C PHE A 86 3.40 -2.27 5.34
N CYS A 87 3.61 -2.20 4.03
CA CYS A 87 4.10 -3.34 3.28
C CYS A 87 5.53 -3.71 3.71
N PRO A 88 5.96 -4.96 3.45
CA PRO A 88 7.37 -5.30 3.57
C PRO A 88 8.20 -4.49 2.55
N CYS A 89 9.50 -4.44 2.77
CA CYS A 89 10.41 -3.84 1.80
C CYS A 89 10.43 -4.70 0.51
N SER A 90 10.69 -4.08 -0.63
CA SER A 90 10.86 -4.81 -1.90
C SER A 90 12.14 -5.67 -1.88
N GLU A 91 12.27 -6.61 -2.82
CA GLU A 91 13.27 -7.71 -2.76
C GLU A 91 14.73 -7.28 -2.55
N SER A 92 15.10 -6.06 -2.96
CA SER A 92 16.46 -5.52 -2.84
C SER A 92 16.75 -4.86 -1.48
N PHE A 93 15.75 -4.74 -0.59
CA PHE A 93 15.86 -4.01 0.66
C PHE A 93 15.47 -4.88 1.86
N GLU A 94 16.11 -4.64 3.00
CA GLU A 94 15.75 -5.24 4.28
C GLU A 94 15.22 -4.20 5.25
N CYS A 95 14.30 -4.60 6.12
CA CYS A 95 13.80 -3.71 7.17
C CYS A 95 14.76 -3.68 8.35
N TYR A 96 15.47 -2.55 8.53
CA TYR A 96 16.41 -2.34 9.62
C TYR A 96 16.10 -1.03 10.34
N HIS A 97 15.97 -1.06 11.67
CA HIS A 97 15.63 0.12 12.47
C HIS A 97 14.34 0.85 11.99
N ASN A 98 13.37 0.10 11.46
CA ASN A 98 12.11 0.59 10.89
C ASN A 98 12.27 1.38 9.58
N GLU A 99 13.38 1.21 8.88
CA GLU A 99 13.63 1.80 7.57
C GLU A 99 14.05 0.71 6.59
N CYS A 100 13.55 0.77 5.35
CA CYS A 100 14.02 -0.10 4.27
C CYS A 100 15.40 0.37 3.83
N ILE A 101 16.43 -0.46 4.05
CA ILE A 101 17.81 -0.20 3.64
C ILE A 101 18.26 -1.23 2.60
N PRO A 102 19.24 -0.92 1.73
CA PRO A 102 19.75 -1.89 0.77
C PRO A 102 20.27 -3.15 1.47
N THR A 103 19.87 -4.32 0.97
CA THR A 103 20.43 -5.59 1.41
C THR A 103 21.94 -5.60 1.14
N ARG A 104 22.73 -6.04 2.11
CA ARG A 104 24.17 -6.24 1.89
C ARG A 104 24.36 -7.58 1.21
N GLU A 105 24.80 -7.56 -0.05
CA GLU A 105 25.25 -8.75 -0.78
C GLU A 105 26.48 -9.41 -0.12
#